data_AF-A0A1Q7W4S9-F1
#
_entry.id   AF-A0A1Q7W4S9-F1
#
_cell.length_a   1.000
_cell.length_b   1.000
_cell.length_c   1.000
_cell.angle_alpha   90.00
_cell.angle_beta   90.00
_cell.angle_gamma   90.00
#
_symmetry.space_group_name_H-M   'P 1'
#
loop_
_entity.id
_entity.type
_entity.pdbx_description
1 polymer ?
#
loop_
_entity_poly.entity_id
_entity_poly.type
_entity_poly.pdbx_seq_one_letter_code
_entity_poly.pdbx_strand_id
1 'polypeptide(L)'
;MLATFLFEAVGLHDFGRQYQLPVKPRHYAKLIIGGPFYQLILAWAALRAVWREARGRKDWELTKHVGAHLGVELGVEAEAAA
;
A
#
# COMPACT_ATOMS: atom_id res chain seq x y z
N MET A 1 18.16 6.63 -0.83
CA MET A 1 17.13 7.67 -0.60
C MET A 1 17.06 8.66 -1.75
N LEU A 2 18.14 9.39 -2.09
CA LEU A 2 18.12 10.38 -3.19
C LEU A 2 17.70 9.80 -4.54
N ALA A 3 18.25 8.64 -4.93
CA ALA A 3 17.86 7.95 -6.16
C ALA A 3 16.36 7.57 -6.19
N THR A 4 15.80 7.14 -5.05
CA THR A 4 14.38 6.79 -4.91
C THR A 4 13.49 8.01 -5.16
N PHE A 5 13.79 9.15 -4.52
CA PHE A 5 13.03 10.38 -4.74
C PHE A 5 13.14 10.90 -6.16
N LEU A 6 14.32 10.81 -6.79
CA LEU A 6 14.49 11.18 -8.20
C LEU A 6 13.62 10.30 -9.11
N PHE A 7 13.61 8.99 -8.86
CA PHE A 7 12.81 8.05 -9.64
C PHE A 7 11.31 8.31 -9.47
N GLU A 8 10.84 8.50 -8.25
CA GLU A 8 9.43 8.81 -7.97
C GLU A 8 9.01 10.17 -8.57
N ALA A 9 9.88 11.18 -8.54
CA ALA A 9 9.61 12.49 -9.15
C ALA A 9 9.53 12.39 -10.68
N VAL A 10 10.46 11.67 -11.32
CA VAL A 10 10.41 11.43 -12.77
C VAL A 10 9.17 10.62 -13.14
N GLY A 11 8.84 9.57 -12.39
CA GLY A 11 7.65 8.76 -12.60
C GLY A 11 6.36 9.56 -12.47
N LEU A 12 6.27 10.45 -11.47
CA LEU A 12 5.12 11.35 -11.32
C LEU A 12 4.98 12.34 -12.48
N HIS A 13 6.10 12.87 -12.97
CA HIS A 13 6.12 13.76 -14.13
C HIS A 13 5.64 13.05 -15.40
N ASP A 14 6.19 11.85 -15.64
CA ASP A 14 5.86 11.03 -16.80
C ASP A 14 4.39 10.58 -16.77
N PHE A 15 3.89 10.18 -15.60
CA PHE A 15 2.47 9.88 -15.41
C PHE A 15 1.56 11.08 -15.75
N GLY A 16 1.94 12.28 -15.31
CA GLY A 16 1.22 13.51 -15.66
C GLY A 16 1.15 13.74 -17.17
N ARG A 17 2.26 13.50 -17.86
CA ARG A 17 2.34 13.66 -19.32
C ARG A 17 1.52 12.61 -20.07
N GLN A 18 1.60 11.35 -19.67
CA GLN A 18 0.91 10.24 -20.36
C GLN A 18 -0.62 10.34 -20.20
N TYR A 19 -1.10 10.69 -19.02
CA TYR A 19 -2.53 10.76 -18.71
C TYR A 19 -3.13 12.17 -18.84
N GLN A 20 -2.37 13.13 -19.37
CA GLN A 20 -2.78 14.54 -19.53
C GLN A 20 -3.26 15.21 -18.22
N LEU A 21 -2.75 14.74 -17.08
CA LEU A 21 -3.08 15.26 -15.76
C LEU A 21 -2.10 16.39 -15.40
N PRO A 22 -2.58 17.59 -15.03
CA PRO A 22 -1.71 18.70 -14.70
C PRO A 22 -0.99 18.48 -13.37
N VAL A 23 0.26 18.00 -13.42
CA VAL A 23 1.09 17.80 -12.23
C VAL A 23 1.69 19.14 -11.80
N LYS A 24 1.03 19.76 -10.81
CA LYS A 24 1.48 21.01 -10.17
C LYS A 24 2.67 20.78 -9.21
N PRO A 25 3.50 21.81 -8.94
CA PRO A 25 4.63 21.74 -7.99
C PRO A 25 4.28 21.17 -6.61
N ARG A 26 3.06 21.46 -6.13
CA ARG A 26 2.53 20.94 -4.86
C ARG A 26 2.51 19.41 -4.77
N HIS A 27 2.41 18.70 -5.91
CA HIS A 27 2.37 17.23 -5.92
C HIS A 27 3.76 16.64 -5.64
N TYR A 28 4.82 17.23 -6.21
CA TYR A 28 6.19 16.86 -5.88
C TYR A 28 6.55 17.21 -4.43
N ALA A 29 6.10 18.37 -3.93
CA ALA A 29 6.29 18.73 -2.52
C ALA A 29 5.63 17.71 -1.57
N LYS A 30 4.39 17.29 -1.88
CA LYS A 30 3.70 16.23 -1.12
C LYS A 30 4.45 14.90 -1.15
N LEU A 31 5.02 14.53 -2.29
CA LEU A 31 5.82 13.32 -2.44
C LEU A 31 7.08 13.36 -1.54
N ILE A 32 7.82 14.47 -1.61
CA ILE A 32 9.06 14.64 -0.84
C ILE A 32 8.79 14.70 0.67
N ILE A 33 7.70 15.30 1.12
CA ILE A 33 7.35 15.37 2.55
C ILE A 33 6.72 14.05 3.04
N GLY A 34 5.90 13.42 2.21
CA GLY A 34 5.22 12.18 2.52
C GLY A 34 6.18 11.00 2.68
N GLY A 35 7.26 10.96 1.89
CA GLY A 35 8.28 9.90 1.96
C GLY A 35 8.91 9.74 3.34
N PRO A 36 9.59 10.77 3.90
CA PRO A 36 10.16 10.71 5.25
C PRO A 36 9.12 10.43 6.33
N PHE A 37 7.92 10.99 6.20
CA PHE A 37 6.84 10.73 7.16
C PHE A 37 6.42 9.24 7.17
N TYR A 38 6.26 8.65 5.98
CA TYR A 38 5.97 7.23 5.84
C TYR A 38 7.13 6.36 6.39
N GLN A 39 8.38 6.78 6.16
CA GLN A 39 9.55 6.09 6.71
C GLN A 39 9.57 6.10 8.25
N LEU A 40 9.07 7.15 8.92
CA LEU A 40 8.92 7.16 10.38
C LEU A 40 7.92 6.12 10.87
N ILE A 41 6.80 5.94 10.15
CA ILE A 41 5.80 4.91 10.47
C ILE A 41 6.42 3.52 10.32
N LEU A 42 7.16 3.28 9.24
CA LEU A 42 7.86 2.01 9.02
C LEU A 42 8.96 1.77 10.06
N ALA A 43 9.73 2.79 10.42
CA ALA A 43 10.74 2.71 11.47
C ALA A 43 10.11 2.33 12.81
N TRP A 44 8.96 2.92 13.15
CA TRP A 44 8.21 2.55 14.35
C TRP A 44 7.72 1.09 14.30
N ALA A 45 7.18 0.65 13.17
CA ALA A 45 6.75 -0.73 12.98
C ALA A 45 7.92 -1.72 13.14
N ALA A 46 9.08 -1.38 12.58
CA ALA A 46 10.31 -2.16 12.73
C ALA A 46 10.78 -2.22 14.20
N LEU A 47 10.80 -1.08 14.91
CA LEU A 47 11.13 -1.03 16.34
C LEU A 47 10.19 -1.89 17.17
N ARG A 48 8.87 -1.79 16.93
CA ARG A 48 7.87 -2.63 17.59
C ARG A 48 8.13 -4.11 17.32
N ALA A 49 8.44 -4.48 16.08
CA ALA A 49 8.72 -5.87 15.70
C ALA A 49 9.96 -6.42 16.44
N VAL A 50 11.06 -5.66 16.46
CA VAL A 50 12.28 -6.03 17.20
C VAL A 50 12.01 -6.15 18.70
N TRP A 51 11.20 -5.24 19.28
CA TRP A 51 10.83 -5.32 20.68
C TRP A 51 9.98 -6.57 21.00
N ARG A 52 9.04 -6.93 20.13
CA ARG A 52 8.26 -8.18 20.29
C ARG A 52 9.16 -9.41 20.24
N GLU A 53 10.07 -9.45 19.27
CA GLU A 53 11.04 -10.53 19.08
C GLU A 53 11.96 -10.68 20.31
N ALA A 54 12.48 -9.56 20.82
CA ALA A 54 13.32 -9.55 22.03
C ALA A 54 12.57 -10.03 23.29
N ARG A 55 11.24 -9.88 23.34
CA ARG A 55 10.39 -10.42 24.42
C ARG A 55 9.89 -11.85 24.15
N GLY A 56 10.39 -12.52 23.11
CA GLY A 56 10.03 -13.88 22.75
C GLY A 56 8.61 -14.04 22.19
N ARG A 57 7.94 -12.94 21.82
CA ARG A 57 6.57 -12.96 21.28
C ARG A 57 6.58 -12.95 19.75
N LYS A 58 6.55 -14.16 19.16
CA LYS A 58 6.60 -14.40 17.70
C LYS A 58 5.27 -14.85 17.09
N ASP A 59 4.19 -14.68 17.84
CA ASP A 59 2.84 -14.99 17.43
C ASP A 59 2.44 -14.16 16.19
N TRP A 60 1.86 -14.85 15.21
CA TRP A 60 1.41 -14.25 13.96
C TRP A 60 -0.11 -14.03 14.00
N GLU A 61 -0.53 -12.78 14.01
CA GLU A 61 -1.93 -12.37 14.03
C GLU A 61 -2.50 -12.37 12.59
N LEU A 62 -2.94 -13.53 12.10
CA LEU A 62 -3.67 -13.63 10.82
C LEU A 62 -5.05 -12.97 10.92
N THR A 63 -5.42 -12.20 9.90
CA THR A 63 -6.82 -11.85 9.71
C THR A 63 -7.63 -13.11 9.39
N LYS A 64 -8.81 -13.24 10.01
CA LYS A 64 -9.71 -14.35 9.74
C LYS A 64 -10.05 -14.37 8.25
N HIS A 65 -9.70 -15.44 7.55
CA HIS A 65 -10.17 -15.67 6.18
C HIS A 65 -11.68 -15.91 6.22
N VAL A 66 -12.45 -15.02 5.61
CA VAL A 66 -13.91 -15.07 5.57
C VAL A 66 -14.47 -15.72 4.31
N GLY A 67 -13.61 -16.16 3.37
CA GLY A 67 -14.06 -16.86 2.16
C GLY A 67 -14.98 -16.04 1.25
N ALA A 68 -14.85 -14.70 1.25
CA ALA A 68 -15.78 -13.80 0.56
C ALA A 68 -15.91 -14.01 -0.97
N HIS A 69 -14.98 -14.76 -1.58
CA HIS A 69 -15.00 -15.10 -3.00
C HIS A 69 -15.90 -16.30 -3.34
N LEU A 70 -16.39 -17.05 -2.34
CA LEU A 70 -17.25 -18.23 -2.56
C LEU A 70 -18.75 -17.89 -2.71
N GLY A 71 -19.14 -16.63 -2.51
CA GLY A 71 -20.56 -16.23 -2.48
C GLY A 71 -21.22 -15.99 -3.84
N VAL A 72 -20.49 -16.07 -4.96
CA VAL A 72 -21.02 -15.73 -6.29
C VAL A 72 -21.49 -16.96 -7.08
N GLU A 73 -21.03 -18.18 -6.77
CA GLU A 73 -21.43 -19.37 -7.55
C GLU A 73 -22.86 -19.85 -7.28
N LEU A 74 -23.47 -19.54 -6.13
CA LEU A 74 -24.83 -19.99 -5.79
C LEU A 74 -25.95 -19.20 -6.50
N GLY A 75 -25.62 -18.09 -7.19
CA GLY A 75 -26.58 -17.30 -7.94
C GLY A 75 -26.76 -17.74 -9.39
N VAL A 76 -25.73 -18.35 -9.99
CA VAL A 76 -25.73 -18.71 -11.42
C VAL A 76 -26.43 -20.03 -11.69
N GLU A 77 -26.33 -21.01 -10.78
CA GLU A 77 -27.02 -22.29 -10.92
C GLU A 77 -28.54 -22.19 -10.69
N ALA A 78 -29.00 -21.23 -9.88
CA ALA A 78 -30.42 -21.01 -9.61
C ALA A 78 -31.15 -20.36 -10.80
N GLU A 79 -30.46 -19.55 -11.61
CA GLU A 79 -31.02 -18.89 -12.81
C GLU A 79 -30.97 -19.82 -14.05
N ALA A 80 -30.04 -20.77 -14.10
CA ALA A 80 -29.99 -21.78 -15.16
C ALA A 80 -31.04 -22.90 -15.01
N ALA A 81 -31.69 -23.00 -13.85
CA ALA A 81 -32.72 -23.99 -13.54
C ALA A 81 -34.16 -23.43 -13.52
N ALA A 82 -34.35 -22.15 -13.87
CA ALA A 82 -35.65 -21.45 -13.95
C ALA A 82 -36.03 -21.13 -15.40
#